data_AF-A0A3M0YL01-F1
#
_entry.id   AF-A0A3M0YL01-F1
#
_cell.length_a   1.000
_cell.length_b   1.000
_cell.length_c   1.000
_cell.angle_alpha   90.00
_cell.angle_beta   90.00
_cell.angle_gamma   90.00
#
_symmetry.space_group_name_H-M   'P 1'
#
loop_
_entity.id
_entity.type
_entity.pdbx_description
1 polymer ?
#
loop_
_entity_poly.entity_id
_entity_poly.type
_entity_poly.pdbx_seq_one_letter_code
_entity_poly.pdbx_strand_id
1 'polypeptide(L)'
;MRKLRWKSRYATGDPERDRAHREILERFNAFVDASHKVEHCQDMSDLLAELARRIDTALAKGEEVEDEVRRVLEASLPLDAKDTPACTHCGLCDIIEERLACTGETACSSP
;
A
#
# COMPACT_ATOMS: atom_id res chain seq x y z
N MET A 1 12.43 -5.43 0.38
CA MET A 1 11.73 -4.79 -0.77
C MET A 1 12.26 -3.38 -1.05
N ARG A 2 11.94 -2.72 -2.18
CA ARG A 2 12.51 -1.40 -2.54
C ARG A 2 11.47 -0.28 -2.43
N LYS A 3 11.87 0.83 -1.78
CA LYS A 3 11.08 2.07 -1.72
C LYS A 3 10.90 2.67 -3.11
N LEU A 4 9.71 3.18 -3.39
CA LEU A 4 9.45 3.94 -4.61
C LEU A 4 9.95 5.37 -4.44
N ARG A 5 10.52 5.94 -5.50
CA ARG A 5 10.97 7.34 -5.53
C ARG A 5 10.12 8.13 -6.50
N TRP A 6 9.82 9.39 -6.16
CA TRP A 6 9.20 10.31 -7.09
C TRP A 6 10.07 10.46 -8.34
N LYS A 7 9.47 10.32 -9.54
CA LYS A 7 10.14 10.49 -10.83
C LYS A 7 9.46 11.63 -11.57
N SER A 8 10.20 12.39 -12.37
CA SER A 8 9.64 13.50 -13.16
C SER A 8 8.50 13.08 -14.08
N ARG A 9 8.49 11.81 -14.54
CA ARG A 9 7.41 11.23 -15.36
C ARG A 9 6.07 11.07 -14.64
N TYR A 10 6.01 11.25 -13.32
CA TYR A 10 4.77 11.19 -12.54
C TYR A 10 4.08 12.53 -12.41
N ALA A 11 4.76 13.62 -12.80
CA ALA A 11 4.17 14.94 -12.80
C ALA A 11 3.05 14.98 -13.85
N THR A 12 1.83 15.17 -13.38
CA THR A 12 0.63 15.27 -14.21
C THR A 12 0.41 16.69 -14.73
N GLY A 13 1.15 17.67 -14.17
CA GLY A 13 0.97 19.09 -14.44
C GLY A 13 -0.12 19.73 -13.57
N ASP A 14 -0.85 18.92 -12.82
CA ASP A 14 -1.80 19.38 -11.81
C ASP A 14 -1.16 19.30 -10.41
N PRO A 15 -0.96 20.44 -9.72
CA PRO A 15 -0.24 20.48 -8.46
C PRO A 15 -0.99 19.78 -7.31
N GLU A 16 -2.32 19.70 -7.38
CA GLU A 16 -3.13 19.04 -6.35
C GLU A 16 -3.01 17.52 -6.48
N ARG A 17 -3.13 16.98 -7.70
CA ARG A 17 -2.90 15.56 -8.00
C ARG A 17 -1.46 15.16 -7.74
N ASP A 18 -0.49 15.99 -8.13
CA ASP A 18 0.92 15.71 -7.86
C ASP A 18 1.22 15.67 -6.36
N ARG A 19 0.58 16.53 -5.56
CA ARG A 19 0.66 16.47 -4.11
C ARG A 19 0.03 15.19 -3.56
N ALA A 20 -1.20 14.85 -3.97
CA ALA A 20 -1.87 13.63 -3.54
C ALA A 20 -1.05 12.38 -3.87
N HIS A 21 -0.50 12.30 -5.09
CA HIS A 21 0.39 11.22 -5.54
C HIS A 21 1.65 11.11 -4.68
N ARG A 22 2.25 12.23 -4.27
CA ARG A 22 3.40 12.22 -3.35
C ARG A 22 3.02 11.72 -1.97
N GLU A 23 1.90 12.17 -1.42
CA GLU A 23 1.42 11.72 -0.11
C GLU A 23 1.18 10.20 -0.08
N ILE A 24 0.61 9.64 -1.16
CA ILE A 24 0.43 8.19 -1.30
C ILE A 24 1.79 7.47 -1.35
N LEU A 25 2.74 7.99 -2.12
CA LEU A 25 4.11 7.47 -2.21
C LEU A 25 4.82 7.46 -0.85
N GLU A 26 4.67 8.53 -0.08
CA GLU A 26 5.23 8.65 1.27
C GLU A 26 4.60 7.66 2.24
N ARG A 27 3.27 7.53 2.23
CA ARG A 27 2.54 6.53 3.04
C ARG A 27 2.98 5.10 2.70
N PHE A 28 3.08 4.77 1.42
CA PHE A 28 3.56 3.47 0.96
C PHE A 28 5.01 3.21 1.42
N ASN A 29 5.90 4.19 1.26
CA ASN A 29 7.29 4.04 1.68
C ASN A 29 7.47 3.91 3.20
N ALA A 30 6.62 4.59 3.98
CA ALA A 30 6.57 4.43 5.43
C ALA A 30 6.11 3.02 5.81
N PHE A 31 5.11 2.48 5.10
CA PHE A 31 4.67 1.10 5.28
C PHE A 31 5.77 0.08 4.92
N VAL A 32 6.47 0.26 3.80
CA VAL A 32 7.62 -0.59 3.43
C VAL A 32 8.72 -0.53 4.50
N ASP A 33 9.00 0.65 5.06
CA ASP A 33 9.97 0.79 6.16
C ASP A 33 9.55 0.04 7.43
N ALA A 34 8.27 0.15 7.80
CA ALA A 34 7.71 -0.61 8.92
C ALA A 34 7.79 -2.12 8.67
N SER A 35 7.45 -2.57 7.45
CA SER A 35 7.54 -3.99 7.06
C SER A 35 8.97 -4.52 7.15
N HIS A 36 9.99 -3.71 6.88
CA HIS A 36 11.39 -4.13 7.00
C HIS A 36 11.85 -4.29 8.46
N LYS A 37 11.13 -3.71 9.42
CA LYS A 37 11.45 -3.80 10.86
C LYS A 37 10.81 -5.02 11.52
N VAL A 38 9.93 -5.73 10.83
CA VAL A 38 9.22 -6.91 11.33
C VAL A 38 9.43 -8.09 10.39
N GLU A 39 9.63 -9.28 10.95
CA GLU A 39 9.63 -10.50 10.15
C GLU A 39 8.19 -10.82 9.71
N HIS A 40 7.93 -10.77 8.41
CA HIS A 40 6.63 -11.00 7.80
C HIS A 40 6.68 -12.18 6.82
N CYS A 41 5.53 -12.78 6.54
CA CYS A 41 5.43 -13.91 5.62
C CYS A 41 5.74 -13.49 4.17
N GLN A 42 6.06 -14.50 3.34
CA GLN A 42 6.37 -14.29 1.94
C GLN A 42 5.21 -13.63 1.18
N ASP A 43 3.96 -14.06 1.43
CA ASP A 43 2.75 -13.44 0.85
C ASP A 43 2.65 -11.94 1.10
N MET A 44 3.04 -11.46 2.28
CA MET A 44 3.06 -10.02 2.57
C MET A 44 4.12 -9.30 1.73
N SER A 45 5.29 -9.93 1.54
CA SER A 45 6.32 -9.41 0.64
C SER A 45 5.85 -9.36 -0.81
N ASP A 46 5.13 -10.39 -1.28
CA ASP A 46 4.56 -10.46 -2.62
C ASP A 46 3.44 -9.42 -2.83
N LEU A 47 2.52 -9.27 -1.87
CA LEU A 47 1.49 -8.22 -1.88
C LEU A 47 2.11 -6.83 -2.01
N LEU A 48 3.12 -6.54 -1.19
CA LEU A 48 3.77 -5.24 -1.23
C LEU A 48 4.49 -5.01 -2.56
N ALA A 49 5.06 -6.06 -3.17
CA ALA A 49 5.73 -5.96 -4.46
C ALA A 49 4.72 -5.67 -5.58
N GLU A 50 3.56 -6.31 -5.54
CA GLU A 50 2.46 -6.02 -6.45
C GLU A 50 1.95 -4.58 -6.30
N LEU A 51 1.72 -4.13 -5.06
CA LEU A 51 1.33 -2.75 -4.77
C LEU A 51 2.34 -1.74 -5.33
N ALA A 52 3.64 -1.97 -5.11
CA ALA A 52 4.68 -1.10 -5.64
C ALA A 52 4.61 -0.97 -7.17
N ARG A 53 4.37 -2.10 -7.86
CA ARG A 53 4.26 -2.14 -9.32
C ARG A 53 3.00 -1.42 -9.83
N ARG A 54 1.88 -1.60 -9.14
CA ARG A 54 0.59 -0.98 -9.47
C ARG A 54 0.65 0.53 -9.27
N ILE A 55 1.20 0.98 -8.14
CA ILE A 55 1.45 2.40 -7.86
C ILE A 55 2.37 3.01 -8.93
N ASP A 56 3.51 2.39 -9.25
CA ASP A 56 4.44 2.89 -10.29
C ASP A 56 3.75 3.02 -11.66
N THR A 57 2.88 2.06 -12.00
CA THR A 57 2.13 2.05 -13.27
C THR A 57 1.05 3.12 -13.29
N ALA A 58 0.24 3.24 -12.24
CA ALA A 58 -0.82 4.25 -12.13
C ALA A 58 -0.22 5.66 -12.17
N LEU A 59 0.85 5.91 -11.41
CA LEU A 59 1.59 7.16 -11.44
C LEU A 59 2.15 7.49 -12.83
N ALA A 60 2.72 6.49 -13.53
CA ALA A 60 3.26 6.69 -14.87
C ALA A 60 2.18 7.00 -15.91
N LYS A 61 0.93 6.59 -15.67
CA LYS A 61 -0.22 6.85 -16.54
C LYS A 61 -1.05 8.06 -16.12
N GLY A 62 -0.78 8.66 -14.96
CA GLY A 62 -1.59 9.73 -14.38
C GLY A 62 -2.98 9.29 -13.90
N GLU A 63 -3.12 8.01 -13.58
CA GLU A 63 -4.35 7.42 -13.03
C GLU A 63 -4.46 7.67 -11.52
N GLU A 64 -5.67 7.51 -10.96
CA GLU A 64 -5.88 7.64 -9.52
C GLU A 64 -5.25 6.46 -8.76
N VAL A 65 -4.09 6.73 -8.16
CA VAL A 65 -3.30 5.73 -7.43
C VAL A 65 -4.05 5.17 -6.23
N GLU A 66 -4.86 5.99 -5.56
CA GLU A 66 -5.61 5.57 -4.37
C GLU A 66 -6.61 4.45 -4.68
N ASP A 67 -7.33 4.56 -5.80
CA ASP A 67 -8.28 3.54 -6.25
C ASP A 67 -7.56 2.24 -6.62
N GLU A 68 -6.42 2.32 -7.31
CA GLU A 68 -5.60 1.14 -7.64
C GLU A 68 -5.04 0.46 -6.39
N VAL A 69 -4.53 1.22 -5.42
CA VAL A 69 -4.04 0.67 -4.15
C VAL A 69 -5.17 -0.05 -3.42
N ARG A 70 -6.34 0.58 -3.32
CA ARG A 70 -7.51 -0.03 -2.70
C ARG A 70 -7.92 -1.32 -3.41
N ARG A 71 -8.06 -1.31 -4.73
CA ARG A 71 -8.44 -2.51 -5.51
C ARG A 71 -7.48 -3.68 -5.30
N VAL A 72 -6.18 -3.42 -5.30
CA VAL A 72 -5.16 -4.46 -5.09
C VAL A 72 -5.28 -5.02 -3.67
N LEU A 73 -5.45 -4.15 -2.68
CA LEU A 73 -5.63 -4.56 -1.30
C LEU A 73 -6.91 -5.38 -1.10
N GLU A 74 -8.04 -4.95 -1.65
CA GLU A 74 -9.31 -5.68 -1.60
C GLU A 74 -9.26 -7.02 -2.36
N ALA A 75 -8.52 -7.08 -3.47
CA ALA A 75 -8.38 -8.31 -4.25
C ALA A 75 -7.45 -9.35 -3.58
N SER A 76 -6.49 -8.89 -2.78
CA SER A 76 -5.45 -9.74 -2.20
C SER A 76 -5.69 -10.06 -0.72
N LEU A 77 -6.57 -9.34 -0.02
CA LEU A 77 -6.90 -9.61 1.38
C LEU A 77 -8.24 -10.34 1.54
N PRO A 78 -8.35 -11.27 2.50
CA PRO A 78 -7.28 -11.76 3.37
C PRO A 78 -6.23 -12.57 2.60
N LEU A 79 -4.96 -12.44 2.97
CA LEU A 79 -3.88 -13.21 2.35
C LEU A 79 -4.07 -14.69 2.66
N ASP A 80 -3.85 -15.55 1.66
CA ASP A 80 -4.04 -17.01 1.77
C ASP A 80 -3.21 -17.60 2.92
N ALA A 81 -1.99 -17.09 3.12
CA ALA A 81 -1.13 -17.50 4.20
C ALA A 81 -1.65 -17.17 5.61
N LYS A 82 -2.60 -16.23 5.79
CA LYS A 82 -3.04 -15.70 7.10
C LYS A 82 -3.51 -16.81 8.05
N ASP A 83 -4.19 -17.83 7.53
CA ASP A 83 -4.72 -18.96 8.29
C ASP A 83 -3.82 -20.21 8.24
N THR A 84 -2.60 -20.07 7.71
CA THR A 84 -1.63 -21.15 7.57
C THR A 84 -0.45 -20.96 8.54
N PRO A 85 0.31 -22.04 8.86
CA PRO A 85 1.54 -21.91 9.65
C PRO A 85 2.65 -21.12 8.95
N ALA A 86 2.47 -20.70 7.69
CA ALA A 86 3.38 -19.79 7.01
C ALA A 86 3.19 -18.32 7.43
N CYS A 87 2.08 -17.97 8.10
CA CYS A 87 1.88 -16.66 8.70
C CYS A 87 2.77 -16.51 9.94
N THR A 88 3.60 -15.47 9.96
CA THR A 88 4.37 -15.11 11.17
C THR A 88 3.54 -14.31 12.17
N HIS A 89 2.23 -14.14 11.94
CA HIS A 89 1.34 -13.26 12.70
C HIS A 89 1.97 -11.89 12.98
N CYS A 90 2.60 -11.32 11.95
CA CYS A 90 3.32 -10.05 12.04
C CYS A 90 2.45 -8.81 12.30
N GLY A 91 1.11 -8.97 12.34
CA GLY A 91 0.14 -7.89 12.55
C GLY A 91 -0.02 -6.93 11.36
N LEU A 92 0.73 -7.11 10.28
CA LEU A 92 0.63 -6.26 9.09
C LEU A 92 -0.70 -6.47 8.35
N CYS A 93 -1.23 -7.69 8.30
CA CYS A 93 -2.55 -7.96 7.72
C CYS A 93 -3.64 -7.17 8.44
N ASP A 94 -3.67 -7.25 9.78
CA ASP A 94 -4.63 -6.53 10.61
C ASP A 94 -4.54 -5.01 10.44
N ILE A 95 -3.33 -4.44 10.37
CA ILE A 95 -3.14 -3.00 10.12
C ILE A 95 -3.68 -2.60 8.74
N ILE A 96 -3.48 -3.42 7.70
CA ILE A 96 -3.99 -3.11 6.37
C ILE A 96 -5.51 -3.26 6.32
N GLU A 97 -6.07 -4.32 6.89
CA GLU A 97 -7.51 -4.56 6.96
C GLU A 97 -8.22 -3.46 7.76
N GLU A 98 -7.67 -3.04 8.90
CA GLU A 98 -8.18 -1.91 9.68
C GLU A 98 -8.19 -0.61 8.86
N ARG A 99 -7.12 -0.36 8.09
CA ARG A 99 -7.03 0.84 7.24
C ARG A 99 -8.01 0.82 6.08
N LEU A 100 -8.26 -0.34 5.47
CA LEU A 100 -9.28 -0.50 4.42
C LEU A 100 -10.68 -0.27 4.99
N ALA A 101 -10.98 -0.85 6.15
CA ALA A 101 -12.25 -0.64 6.85
C ALA A 101 -12.45 0.85 7.21
N CYS A 102 -11.39 1.52 7.64
CA CYS A 102 -11.43 2.93 8.02
C CYS A 102 -11.66 3.89 6.83
N THR A 103 -11.39 3.47 5.59
CA THR A 103 -11.69 4.26 4.39
C THR A 103 -13.14 4.13 3.90
N GLY A 104 -13.90 3.15 4.40
CA GLY A 104 -15.28 2.88 3.99
C GLY A 104 -16.34 3.61 4.81
N GLU A 105 -16.11 3.87 6.09
CA GLU A 105 -17.08 4.49 6.99
C GLU A 105 -16.42 5.51 7.93
N THR A 106 -17.08 6.64 8.12
CA THR A 106 -16.71 7.76 9.01
C THR A 106 -16.03 7.33 10.32
N ALA A 107 -14.82 7.87 10.53
CA ALA A 107 -14.06 7.94 11.79
C ALA A 107 -13.47 6.62 12.34
N CYS A 108 -12.14 6.47 12.24
CA CYS A 108 -11.38 5.81 13.31
C CYS A 108 -10.33 6.76 13.85
N SER A 109 -10.43 7.01 15.16
CA SER A 109 -9.47 7.74 15.97
C SER A 109 -8.20 6.92 16.15
N SER A 110 -7.05 7.55 15.90
CA SER A 110 -5.73 7.04 16.25
C SER A 110 -5.58 6.76 17.76
N PRO A 111 -4.71 5.82 18.15
CA PRO A 111 -3.79 6.04 19.25
C PRO A 111 -2.54 6.84 18.80
#